data_AF-A0A2V8G6L3-F1
#
_entry.id   AF-A0A2V8G6L3-F1
#
_cell.length_a   1.000
_cell.length_b   1.000
_cell.length_c   1.000
_cell.angle_alpha   90.00
_cell.angle_beta   90.00
_cell.angle_gamma   90.00
#
_symmetry.space_group_name_H-M   'P 1'
#
loop_
_entity.id
_entity.type
_entity.pdbx_description
1 polymer ?
#
loop_
_entity_poly.entity_id
_entity_poly.type
_entity_poly.pdbx_seq_one_letter_code
_entity_poly.pdbx_strand_id
1 'polypeptide(L)'
;MPREAKLFESAKGSPTRALSKLQGNIPPKWISRARGSRKNLEPDLVKGMKKVRGLRKRRPNARATIKAAERELRLLLNAWELAYRKESFYNGLRALLEISRDGETRR
;
A
#
# COMPACT_ATOMS: atom_id res chain seq x y z
N MET A 1 9.31 20.56 1.05
CA MET A 1 8.97 19.23 0.50
C MET A 1 7.59 18.77 0.99
N PRO A 2 6.74 18.20 0.12
CA PRO A 2 5.45 17.65 0.55
C PRO A 2 5.66 16.53 1.59
N ARG A 3 4.76 16.42 2.57
CA ARG A 3 4.76 15.28 3.52
C ARG A 3 4.36 14.01 2.77
N GLU A 4 4.88 12.86 3.19
CA GLU A 4 4.65 11.52 2.63
C GLU A 4 3.19 11.35 2.13
N ALA A 5 2.22 11.40 3.05
CA ALA A 5 0.81 11.24 2.73
C ALA A 5 0.27 12.26 1.70
N LYS A 6 0.73 13.52 1.75
CA LYS A 6 0.26 14.57 0.82
C LYS A 6 0.74 14.33 -0.61
N LEU A 7 1.94 13.76 -0.80
CA LEU A 7 2.46 13.49 -2.13
C LEU A 7 1.67 12.38 -2.82
N PHE A 8 1.42 11.26 -2.13
CA PHE A 8 0.62 10.16 -2.67
C PHE A 8 -0.78 10.64 -3.10
N GLU A 9 -1.49 11.37 -2.24
CA GLU A 9 -2.84 11.86 -2.56
C GLU A 9 -2.84 12.88 -3.71
N SER A 10 -1.94 13.87 -3.66
CA SER A 10 -1.86 14.91 -4.71
C SER A 10 -1.45 14.36 -6.09
N ALA A 11 -0.71 13.25 -6.13
CA ALA A 11 -0.36 12.55 -7.35
C ALA A 11 -1.38 11.47 -7.74
N LYS A 12 -2.45 11.28 -6.94
CA LYS A 12 -3.44 10.20 -7.10
C LYS A 12 -2.78 8.82 -7.19
N GLY A 13 -1.69 8.61 -6.45
CA GLY A 13 -0.91 7.38 -6.44
C GLY A 13 -0.11 7.09 -7.72
N SER A 14 0.04 8.08 -8.63
CA SER A 14 0.82 7.91 -9.87
C SER A 14 2.25 8.44 -9.71
N PRO A 15 3.28 7.58 -9.81
CA PRO A 15 4.69 8.00 -9.73
C PRO A 15 5.06 9.05 -10.78
N THR A 16 4.58 8.91 -12.01
CA THR A 16 4.89 9.84 -13.10
C THR A 16 4.31 11.23 -12.84
N ARG A 17 3.09 11.32 -12.29
CA ARG A 17 2.50 12.60 -11.85
C ARG A 17 3.21 13.20 -10.64
N ALA A 18 3.82 12.37 -9.80
CA ALA A 18 4.58 12.84 -8.65
C ALA A 18 5.95 13.36 -9.05
N LEU A 19 6.58 12.80 -10.09
CA LEU A 19 7.88 13.25 -10.60
C LEU A 19 7.85 14.73 -10.97
N SER A 20 6.84 15.17 -11.73
CA SER A 20 6.71 16.59 -12.11
C SER A 20 6.35 17.52 -10.94
N LYS A 21 5.88 16.98 -9.82
CA LYS A 21 5.46 17.75 -8.63
C LYS A 21 6.51 17.76 -7.52
N LEU A 22 7.52 16.89 -7.59
CA LEU A 22 8.52 16.73 -6.56
C LEU A 22 9.73 17.61 -6.86
N GLN A 23 10.03 18.54 -5.96
CA GLN A 23 11.31 19.24 -5.93
C GLN A 23 12.21 18.54 -4.90
N GLY A 24 13.08 17.64 -5.35
CA GLY A 24 14.08 16.96 -4.52
C GLY A 24 14.00 15.43 -4.51
N ASN A 25 14.66 14.81 -3.52
CA ASN A 25 14.75 13.35 -3.40
C ASN A 25 13.64 12.78 -2.50
N ILE A 26 13.30 11.49 -2.67
CA ILE A 26 12.42 10.78 -1.73
C ILE A 26 13.21 10.35 -0.50
N PRO A 27 12.75 10.66 0.72
CA PRO A 27 13.36 10.11 1.92
C PRO A 27 13.25 8.58 1.97
N PRO A 28 14.35 7.82 2.17
CA PRO A 28 14.31 6.36 2.29
C PRO A 28 13.33 5.86 3.36
N LYS A 29 13.13 6.67 4.41
CA LYS A 29 12.16 6.41 5.49
C LYS A 29 10.71 6.29 5.02
N TRP A 30 10.33 6.89 3.89
CA TRP A 30 8.96 6.77 3.37
C TRP A 30 8.69 5.38 2.80
N ILE A 31 9.63 4.84 2.02
CA ILE A 31 9.53 3.47 1.51
C ILE A 31 9.50 2.48 2.68
N SER A 32 10.40 2.65 3.66
CA SER A 32 10.45 1.75 4.82
C SER A 32 9.18 1.82 5.67
N ARG A 33 8.59 3.00 5.85
CA ARG A 33 7.32 3.18 6.57
C ARG A 33 6.15 2.57 5.82
N ALA A 34 6.04 2.81 4.51
CA ALA A 34 4.98 2.22 3.69
C ALA A 34 5.05 0.67 3.73
N ARG A 35 6.27 0.12 3.61
CA ARG A 35 6.52 -1.32 3.77
C ARG A 35 6.14 -1.80 5.18
N GLY A 36 6.56 -1.08 6.22
CA GLY A 36 6.23 -1.41 7.61
C GLY A 36 4.72 -1.46 7.85
N SER A 37 3.98 -0.45 7.37
CA SER A 37 2.52 -0.43 7.44
C SER A 37 1.88 -1.62 6.75
N ARG A 38 2.38 -2.02 5.57
CA ARG A 38 1.88 -3.22 4.88
C ARG A 38 2.18 -4.50 5.67
N LYS A 39 3.41 -4.64 6.17
CA LYS A 39 3.85 -5.82 6.92
C LYS A 39 3.10 -5.99 8.24
N ASN A 40 2.80 -4.90 8.93
CA ASN A 40 2.05 -4.91 10.18
C ASN A 40 0.61 -5.43 10.03
N LEU A 41 0.04 -5.37 8.83
CA LEU A 41 -1.31 -5.88 8.54
C LEU A 41 -1.34 -7.40 8.24
N GLU A 42 -0.20 -8.01 7.94
CA GLU A 42 -0.14 -9.43 7.54
C GLU A 42 -0.70 -10.40 8.62
N PRO A 43 -0.38 -10.25 9.92
CA PRO A 43 -0.91 -11.14 10.95
C PRO A 43 -2.44 -11.09 11.04
N ASP A 44 -3.03 -9.90 10.95
CA ASP A 44 -4.48 -9.72 11.06
C ASP A 44 -5.21 -10.19 9.80
N LEU A 45 -4.62 -10.01 8.62
CA LEU A 45 -5.10 -10.62 7.39
C LEU A 45 -5.13 -12.15 7.49
N VAL A 46 -4.05 -12.77 7.96
CA VAL A 46 -3.97 -14.22 8.14
C VAL A 46 -5.05 -14.71 9.11
N LYS A 47 -5.24 -14.00 10.23
CA LYS A 47 -6.33 -14.31 11.19
C LYS A 47 -7.71 -14.19 10.54
N GLY A 48 -7.97 -13.10 9.81
CA GLY A 48 -9.24 -12.86 9.12
C GLY A 48 -9.55 -13.94 8.07
N MET A 49 -8.55 -14.29 7.24
CA MET A 49 -8.68 -15.36 6.24
C MET A 49 -8.96 -16.72 6.90
N LYS A 50 -8.22 -17.06 7.97
CA LYS A 50 -8.45 -18.30 8.74
C LYS A 50 -9.85 -18.33 9.37
N LYS A 51 -10.33 -17.20 9.92
CA LYS A 51 -11.68 -17.07 10.50
C LYS A 51 -12.75 -17.36 9.45
N VAL A 52 -12.71 -16.69 8.30
CA VAL A 52 -13.68 -16.89 7.21
C VAL A 52 -13.65 -18.34 6.72
N ARG A 53 -12.46 -18.90 6.46
CA ARG A 53 -12.29 -20.29 6.02
C ARG A 53 -12.85 -21.27 7.05
N GLY A 54 -12.57 -21.06 8.33
CA GLY A 54 -13.06 -21.89 9.43
C GLY A 54 -14.58 -21.86 9.56
N LEU A 55 -15.20 -20.68 9.46
CA LEU A 55 -16.65 -20.52 9.50
C LEU A 55 -17.34 -21.22 8.33
N ARG A 56 -16.84 -21.04 7.11
CA ARG A 56 -17.37 -21.72 5.92
C ARG A 56 -17.29 -23.25 6.05
N LYS A 57 -16.19 -23.78 6.60
CA LYS A 57 -16.00 -25.23 6.79
C LYS A 57 -16.87 -25.82 7.91
N ARG A 58 -16.93 -25.15 9.08
CA ARG A 58 -17.55 -25.71 10.30
C ARG A 58 -19.03 -25.35 10.44
N ARG A 59 -19.46 -24.21 9.91
CA ARG A 59 -20.81 -23.65 10.09
C ARG A 59 -21.33 -23.05 8.77
N PRO A 60 -21.50 -23.85 7.69
CA PRO A 60 -21.86 -23.33 6.37
C PRO A 60 -23.20 -22.59 6.35
N ASN A 61 -24.13 -22.95 7.23
CA ASN A 61 -25.45 -22.32 7.32
C ASN A 61 -25.47 -21.02 8.14
N ALA A 62 -24.38 -20.66 8.83
CA ALA A 62 -24.26 -19.43 9.62
C ALA A 62 -24.00 -18.20 8.72
N ARG A 63 -24.89 -17.97 7.74
CA ARG A 63 -24.71 -16.99 6.65
C ARG A 63 -24.47 -15.57 7.16
N ALA A 64 -25.20 -15.14 8.19
CA ALA A 64 -25.02 -13.80 8.78
C ALA A 64 -23.62 -13.63 9.39
N THR A 65 -23.15 -14.63 10.15
CA THR A 65 -21.81 -14.62 10.76
C THR A 65 -20.69 -14.67 9.71
N ILE A 66 -20.85 -15.49 8.67
CA ILE A 66 -19.90 -15.56 7.55
C ILE A 66 -19.81 -14.20 6.86
N LYS A 67 -20.96 -13.58 6.55
CA LYS A 67 -21.01 -12.26 5.90
C LYS A 67 -20.37 -11.16 6.76
N ALA A 68 -20.54 -11.20 8.08
CA ALA A 68 -19.88 -10.28 8.99
C ALA A 68 -18.35 -10.46 8.97
N ALA A 69 -17.86 -11.70 9.05
CA ALA A 69 -16.43 -12.00 8.98
C ALA A 69 -15.80 -11.63 7.62
N GLU A 70 -16.54 -11.81 6.52
CA GLU A 70 -16.11 -11.38 5.18
C GLU A 70 -16.00 -9.85 5.07
N ARG A 71 -16.92 -9.10 5.69
CA ARG A 71 -16.83 -7.63 5.75
C ARG A 71 -15.60 -7.17 6.52
N GLU A 72 -15.33 -7.76 7.68
CA GLU A 72 -14.11 -7.50 8.46
C GLU A 72 -12.84 -7.79 7.64
N LEU A 73 -12.79 -8.95 6.98
CA LEU A 73 -11.66 -9.31 6.12
C LEU A 73 -11.50 -8.32 4.95
N ARG A 74 -12.59 -7.85 4.35
CA ARG A 74 -12.55 -6.87 3.26
C ARG A 74 -11.94 -5.54 3.70
N LEU A 75 -12.23 -5.08 4.91
CA LEU A 75 -11.62 -3.86 5.46
C LEU A 75 -10.09 -4.02 5.60
N LEU A 76 -9.63 -5.17 6.10
CA LEU A 76 -8.20 -5.47 6.22
C LEU A 76 -7.53 -5.55 4.83
N LEU A 77 -8.18 -6.19 3.86
CA LEU A 77 -7.69 -6.28 2.48
C LEU A 77 -7.55 -4.90 1.83
N ASN A 78 -8.55 -4.03 1.99
CA ASN A 78 -8.50 -2.65 1.48
C ASN A 78 -7.36 -1.85 2.14
N ALA A 79 -7.16 -2.00 3.45
CA ALA A 79 -6.07 -1.33 4.17
C ALA A 79 -4.70 -1.81 3.67
N TRP A 80 -4.54 -3.12 3.46
CA TRP A 80 -3.32 -3.70 2.92
C TRP A 80 -3.06 -3.24 1.49
N GLU A 81 -4.08 -3.21 0.64
CA GLU A 81 -3.98 -2.72 -0.73
C GLU A 81 -3.54 -1.25 -0.77
N LEU A 82 -4.10 -0.40 0.10
CA LEU A 82 -3.68 0.99 0.21
C LEU A 82 -2.21 1.11 0.64
N ALA A 83 -1.77 0.31 1.63
CA ALA A 83 -0.39 0.29 2.07
C ALA A 83 0.57 -0.18 0.95
N TYR A 84 0.18 -1.22 0.21
CA TYR A 84 0.91 -1.71 -0.96
C TYR A 84 1.01 -0.64 -2.06
N ARG A 85 -0.10 0.02 -2.40
CA ARG A 85 -0.11 1.11 -3.39
C ARG A 85 0.82 2.25 -2.99
N LYS A 86 0.89 2.61 -1.71
CA LYS A 86 1.83 3.61 -1.21
C LYS A 86 3.28 3.17 -1.34
N GLU A 87 3.60 1.92 -0.97
CA GLU A 87 4.96 1.38 -1.13
C GLU A 87 5.39 1.37 -2.60
N SER A 88 4.55 0.84 -3.49
CA SER A 88 4.81 0.80 -4.93
C SER A 88 4.95 2.20 -5.53
N PHE A 89 4.14 3.16 -5.06
CA PHE A 89 4.23 4.54 -5.48
C PHE A 89 5.60 5.16 -5.17
N TYR A 90 6.09 5.02 -3.93
CA TYR A 90 7.39 5.59 -3.57
C TYR A 90 8.57 4.87 -4.21
N ASN A 91 8.49 3.53 -4.38
CA ASN A 91 9.51 2.78 -5.12
C ASN A 91 9.57 3.21 -6.59
N GLY A 92 8.42 3.33 -7.25
CA GLY A 92 8.34 3.78 -8.64
C GLY A 92 8.85 5.21 -8.81
N LEU A 93 8.48 6.12 -7.92
CA LEU A 93 8.97 7.50 -7.97
C LEU A 93 10.48 7.57 -7.74
N ARG A 94 11.03 6.72 -6.87
CA ARG A 94 12.48 6.64 -6.64
C ARG A 94 13.21 6.19 -7.89
N ALA A 95 12.74 5.13 -8.54
CA ALA A 95 13.31 4.65 -9.79
C ALA A 95 13.29 5.73 -10.89
N LEU A 96 12.17 6.47 -11.01
CA LEU A 96 12.07 7.57 -11.97
C LEU A 96 13.07 8.72 -11.69
N LEU A 97 13.29 9.07 -10.42
CA LEU A 97 14.29 10.07 -10.04
C LEU A 97 15.72 9.61 -10.34
N GLU A 98 16.01 8.33 -10.12
CA GLU A 98 17.31 7.73 -10.44
C GLU A 98 17.55 7.79 -11.96
N ILE A 99 16.58 7.39 -12.78
CA ILE A 99 16.64 7.50 -14.25
C ILE A 99 16.84 8.96 -14.71
N SER A 100 16.13 9.90 -14.10
CA SER A 100 16.26 11.33 -14.44
C SER A 100 17.68 11.86 -14.21
N ARG A 101 18.34 11.41 -13.13
CA ARG A 101 19.71 11.84 -12.79
C ARG A 101 20.77 11.22 -13.70
N ASP A 102 20.61 9.95 -14.04
CA ASP A 102 21.53 9.25 -14.95
C ASP A 102 21.43 9.78 -16.39
N GLY A 103 20.27 10.34 -16.77
CA GLY A 103 20.07 11.06 -18.03
C GLY A 103 20.59 12.51 -18.03
N GLU A 104 20.64 13.18 -16.88
CA GLU A 104 21.15 14.56 -16.74
C GLU A 104 22.68 14.64 -16.71
N THR A 105 23.38 13.58 -16.30
CA THR A 105 24.86 13.55 -16.15
C THR A 105 25.62 13.10 -17.39
N ARG A 106 24.93 12.89 -18.52
CA ARG A 106 25.53 12.67 -19.85
C ARG A 106 25.04 13.72 -20.85
N ARG A 107 25.45 14.98 -20.67
CA ARG A 107 25.42 16.00 -21.71
C ARG A 107 26.68 16.85 -21.62
#